data_AF-A0A642UQD7-F1
#
_entry.id   AF-A0A642UQD7-F1
#
_cell.length_a   1.000
_cell.length_b   1.000
_cell.length_c   1.000
_cell.angle_alpha   90.00
_cell.angle_beta   90.00
_cell.angle_gamma   90.00
#
_symmetry.space_group_name_H-M   'P 1'
#
loop_
_entity.id
_entity.type
_entity.pdbx_description
1 polymer ?
#
loop_
_entity_poly.entity_id
_entity_poly.type
_entity_poly.pdbx_seq_one_letter_code
_entity_poly.pdbx_strand_id
1 'polypeptide(L)'
;MVLSTSIYRYDGYPRKLAFSYLNEISNEFQQSHGQDALSVSARPFGFSSFDNFLSKTKKIYQDQRVQSNLDRLNNDLTDVKKVMTKNIEDLLYRGDSLDKMSDLSSSLKMDSVKYRKRAQRINFDAMIRQYAVIGGLGLFFMIIIYFRYLR
;
A
#
# COMPACT_ATOMS: atom_id res chain seq x y z
N MET A 1 -15.31 -0.50 40.82
CA MET A 1 -15.36 -1.34 39.60
C MET A 1 -16.63 -1.02 38.79
N VAL A 2 -16.89 0.26 38.46
CA VAL A 2 -18.09 0.70 37.71
C VAL A 2 -17.75 1.71 36.60
N LEU A 3 -16.47 2.04 36.40
CA LEU A 3 -16.05 3.08 35.45
C LEU A 3 -15.41 2.56 34.15
N SER A 4 -15.25 1.24 33.96
CA SER A 4 -14.64 0.69 32.73
C SER A 4 -15.63 0.30 31.63
N THR A 5 -16.93 0.29 31.88
CA THR A 5 -17.92 -0.22 30.91
C THR A 5 -18.56 0.88 30.04
N SER A 6 -18.13 2.14 30.19
CA SER A 6 -18.65 3.27 29.40
C SER A 6 -17.81 3.62 28.18
N ILE A 7 -16.75 2.85 27.91
CA ILE A 7 -15.92 3.00 26.71
C ILE A 7 -16.33 1.87 25.77
N TYR A 8 -16.59 2.19 24.50
CA TYR A 8 -16.94 1.26 23.40
C TYR A 8 -18.40 0.85 23.20
N ARG A 9 -19.32 1.81 23.07
CA ARG A 9 -20.54 1.55 22.28
C ARG A 9 -20.83 2.69 21.31
N TYR A 10 -20.15 2.64 20.16
CA TYR A 10 -20.59 3.32 18.93
C TYR A 10 -21.57 2.43 18.13
N ASP A 11 -22.23 1.47 18.80
CA ASP A 11 -23.11 0.46 18.16
C ASP A 11 -24.59 0.87 18.11
N GLY A 12 -24.89 2.17 18.22
CA GLY A 12 -26.27 2.65 18.34
C GLY A 12 -27.00 2.92 17.03
N TYR A 13 -26.28 3.16 15.93
CA TYR A 13 -26.88 3.61 14.68
C TYR A 13 -27.05 2.47 13.66
N PRO A 14 -28.26 2.21 13.13
CA PRO A 14 -28.50 1.14 12.18
C PRO A 14 -27.68 1.29 10.90
N ARG A 15 -26.92 0.24 10.56
CA ARG A 15 -26.07 0.20 9.36
C ARG A 15 -26.85 0.45 8.06
N LYS A 16 -28.07 -0.11 7.96
CA LYS A 16 -28.96 0.11 6.80
C LYS A 16 -29.27 1.59 6.61
N LEU A 17 -29.57 2.30 7.69
CA LEU A 17 -29.88 3.71 7.65
C LEU A 17 -28.64 4.56 7.28
N ALA A 18 -27.45 4.16 7.73
CA ALA A 18 -26.20 4.79 7.30
C ALA A 18 -25.98 4.65 5.79
N PHE A 19 -26.22 3.47 5.22
CA PHE A 19 -26.11 3.28 3.77
C PHE A 19 -27.18 4.04 2.99
N SER A 20 -28.41 4.08 3.48
CA SER A 20 -29.48 4.89 2.87
C SER A 20 -29.10 6.37 2.83
N TYR A 21 -28.59 6.89 3.94
CA TYR A 21 -28.08 8.26 4.02
C TYR A 21 -26.98 8.54 2.99
N LEU A 22 -25.97 7.66 2.92
CA LEU A 22 -24.86 7.81 1.96
C LEU A 22 -25.32 7.70 0.51
N ASN A 23 -26.29 6.82 0.22
CA ASN A 23 -26.84 6.66 -1.12
C ASN A 23 -27.61 7.91 -1.56
N GLU A 24 -28.45 8.46 -0.68
CA GLU A 24 -29.19 9.70 -0.96
C GLU A 24 -28.25 10.87 -1.25
N ILE A 25 -27.21 11.04 -0.43
CA ILE A 25 -26.18 12.06 -0.67
C ILE A 25 -25.45 11.84 -1.99
N SER A 26 -25.06 10.60 -2.28
CA SER A 26 -24.35 10.27 -3.52
C SER A 26 -25.19 10.59 -4.75
N ASN A 27 -26.47 10.22 -4.76
CA ASN A 27 -27.37 10.44 -5.88
C ASN A 27 -27.61 11.93 -6.11
N GLU A 28 -27.91 12.68 -5.05
CA GLU A 28 -28.12 14.13 -5.14
C GLU A 28 -26.85 14.85 -5.61
N PHE A 29 -25.68 14.47 -5.08
CA PHE A 29 -24.42 15.07 -5.49
C PHE A 29 -24.10 14.77 -6.96
N GLN A 30 -24.31 13.53 -7.41
CA GLN A 30 -24.11 13.17 -8.82
C GLN A 30 -25.06 13.92 -9.73
N GLN A 31 -26.32 14.11 -9.32
CA GLN A 31 -27.31 14.84 -10.11
C GLN A 31 -26.99 16.34 -10.20
N SER A 32 -26.63 16.96 -9.08
CA SER A 32 -26.39 18.41 -9.00
C SER A 32 -24.99 18.83 -9.46
N HIS A 33 -23.98 17.98 -9.24
CA HIS A 33 -22.57 18.35 -9.40
C HIS A 33 -21.71 17.28 -10.09
N GLY A 34 -22.27 16.15 -10.52
CA GLY A 34 -21.49 15.01 -11.01
C GLY A 34 -20.60 15.32 -12.23
N GLN A 35 -21.11 16.07 -13.20
CA GLN A 35 -20.33 16.45 -14.39
C GLN A 35 -19.19 17.43 -14.04
N ASP A 36 -19.47 18.40 -13.19
CA ASP A 36 -18.48 19.41 -12.77
C ASP A 36 -17.41 18.82 -11.84
N ALA A 37 -17.80 17.89 -10.97
CA ALA A 37 -16.92 17.19 -10.04
C ALA A 37 -15.92 16.26 -10.74
N LEU A 38 -16.28 15.69 -11.90
CA LEU A 38 -15.40 14.87 -12.72
C LEU A 38 -14.54 15.68 -13.69
N SER A 39 -14.78 16.99 -13.79
CA SER A 39 -14.02 17.87 -14.68
C SER A 39 -12.61 18.13 -14.14
N VAL A 40 -11.65 18.31 -15.05
CA VAL A 40 -10.27 18.72 -14.71
C VAL A 40 -10.24 20.12 -14.05
N SER A 41 -11.32 20.89 -14.19
CA SER A 41 -11.48 22.23 -13.64
C SER A 41 -12.01 22.26 -12.20
N ALA A 42 -12.30 21.11 -11.59
CA ALA A 42 -12.80 21.03 -10.23
C ALA A 42 -11.81 21.66 -9.23
N ARG A 43 -12.28 22.67 -8.49
CA ARG A 43 -11.46 23.40 -7.51
C ARG A 43 -11.70 22.86 -6.10
N PRO A 44 -10.69 22.91 -5.20
CA PRO A 44 -10.89 22.65 -3.78
C PRO A 44 -12.04 23.49 -3.24
N PHE A 45 -12.95 22.86 -2.48
CA PHE A 45 -14.16 23.50 -1.94
C PHE A 45 -15.13 24.07 -3.00
N GLY A 46 -15.04 23.63 -4.25
CA GLY A 46 -15.86 24.12 -5.37
C GLY A 46 -17.35 23.79 -5.29
N PHE A 47 -17.76 22.94 -4.34
CA PHE A 47 -19.14 22.45 -4.20
C PHE A 47 -19.76 22.81 -2.84
N SER A 48 -19.33 23.93 -2.23
CA SER A 48 -19.88 24.42 -0.95
C SER A 48 -21.38 24.68 -0.98
N SER A 49 -21.99 24.85 -2.17
CA SER A 49 -23.44 24.88 -2.36
C SER A 49 -24.15 23.63 -1.81
N PHE A 50 -23.47 22.48 -1.82
CA PHE A 50 -24.00 21.21 -1.34
C PHE A 50 -24.07 21.11 0.20
N ASP A 51 -23.36 21.97 0.93
CA ASP A 51 -23.29 21.92 2.40
C ASP A 51 -24.67 22.05 3.07
N ASN A 52 -25.56 22.85 2.46
CA ASN A 52 -26.92 23.02 2.92
C ASN A 52 -27.74 21.72 2.83
N PHE A 53 -27.62 21.00 1.71
CA PHE A 53 -28.27 19.71 1.54
C PHE A 53 -27.71 18.70 2.53
N LEU A 54 -26.38 18.59 2.61
CA LEU A 54 -25.68 17.68 3.51
C LEU A 54 -26.11 17.88 4.98
N SER A 55 -26.19 19.14 5.44
CA SER A 55 -26.57 19.49 6.81
C SER A 55 -28.05 19.18 7.10
N LYS A 56 -28.95 19.47 6.16
CA LYS A 56 -30.39 19.15 6.29
C LYS A 56 -30.62 17.65 6.34
N THR A 57 -30.09 16.92 5.37
CA THR A 57 -30.23 15.46 5.27
C THR A 57 -29.61 14.77 6.47
N LYS A 58 -28.46 15.25 6.97
CA LYS A 58 -27.88 14.73 8.22
C LYS A 58 -28.83 14.85 9.41
N LYS A 59 -29.50 15.99 9.58
CA LYS A 59 -30.46 16.19 10.68
C LYS A 59 -31.65 15.25 10.58
N ILE A 60 -32.18 15.04 9.37
CA ILE A 60 -33.31 14.14 9.11
C ILE A 60 -32.95 12.71 9.51
N TYR A 61 -31.77 12.24 9.13
CA TYR A 61 -31.30 10.89 9.43
C TYR A 61 -30.84 10.70 10.88
N GLN A 62 -30.57 11.80 11.60
CA GLN A 62 -30.30 11.77 13.05
C GLN A 62 -31.57 11.77 13.91
N ASP A 63 -32.71 12.21 13.36
CA ASP A 63 -33.97 12.24 14.10
C ASP A 63 -34.58 10.84 14.22
N GLN A 64 -34.62 10.32 15.45
CA GLN A 64 -35.16 8.99 15.78
C GLN A 64 -36.62 8.80 15.36
N ARG A 65 -37.42 9.87 15.32
CA ARG A 65 -38.83 9.80 14.90
C ARG A 65 -38.93 9.54 13.40
N VAL A 66 -38.08 10.19 12.62
CA VAL A 66 -38.06 10.07 11.15
C VAL A 66 -37.42 8.74 10.74
N GLN A 67 -36.40 8.29 11.47
CA GLN A 67 -35.79 6.97 11.34
C GLN A 67 -36.82 5.84 11.39
N SER A 68 -37.76 5.86 12.35
CA SER A 68 -38.80 4.80 12.45
C SER A 68 -39.74 4.73 11.24
N ASN A 69 -39.92 5.85 10.53
CA ASN A 69 -40.75 5.93 9.32
C ASN A 69 -39.94 5.58 8.07
N LEU A 70 -38.68 6.01 7.99
CA LEU A 70 -37.73 5.63 6.95
C LEU A 70 -37.49 4.12 6.97
N ASP A 71 -37.26 3.52 8.14
CA ASP A 71 -37.08 2.07 8.30
C ASP A 71 -38.30 1.27 7.83
N ARG A 72 -39.51 1.85 7.95
CA ARG A 72 -40.75 1.25 7.41
C ARG A 72 -40.82 1.36 5.89
N LEU A 73 -40.42 2.50 5.32
CA LEU A 73 -40.36 2.74 3.87
C LEU A 73 -39.25 1.92 3.18
N ASN A 74 -38.14 1.66 3.87
CA ASN A 74 -36.93 1.00 3.33
C ASN A 74 -37.01 -0.54 3.32
N ASN A 75 -38.12 -1.16 3.75
CA ASN A 75 -38.27 -2.62 3.71
C ASN A 75 -38.30 -3.20 2.28
N ASP A 76 -38.42 -2.36 1.25
CA ASP A 76 -38.32 -2.77 -0.16
C ASP A 76 -36.87 -2.79 -0.70
N LEU A 77 -35.88 -2.26 0.02
CA LEU A 77 -34.46 -2.35 -0.36
C LEU A 77 -33.83 -3.63 0.20
N THR A 78 -34.43 -4.77 -0.14
CA THR A 78 -33.92 -6.11 0.19
C THR A 78 -32.78 -6.51 -0.75
N ASP A 79 -31.79 -5.64 -0.95
CA ASP A 79 -30.58 -5.99 -1.70
C ASP A 79 -29.34 -5.20 -1.25
N VAL A 80 -29.16 -5.07 0.07
CA VAL A 80 -27.80 -4.86 0.65
C VAL A 80 -27.03 -6.19 0.61
N LYS A 81 -27.03 -6.84 -0.55
CA LYS A 81 -26.34 -8.11 -0.75
C LYS A 81 -24.85 -7.80 -0.84
N LYS A 82 -24.18 -8.01 0.30
CA LYS A 82 -22.73 -8.26 0.36
C LYS A 82 -21.83 -7.03 0.18
N VAL A 83 -22.09 -5.93 0.89
CA VAL A 83 -20.97 -5.09 1.34
C VAL A 83 -20.42 -5.71 2.62
N MET A 84 -19.58 -6.71 2.41
CA MET A 84 -18.83 -7.38 3.45
C MET A 84 -17.90 -6.32 4.07
N THR A 85 -18.02 -6.10 5.37
CA THR A 85 -17.06 -5.34 6.17
C THR A 85 -15.72 -6.08 6.14
N LYS A 86 -14.97 -5.92 5.05
CA LYS A 86 -13.54 -6.16 5.10
C LYS A 86 -12.98 -5.05 5.97
N ASN A 87 -12.21 -5.46 6.98
CA ASN A 87 -11.57 -4.56 7.92
C ASN A 87 -10.90 -3.42 7.16
N ILE A 88 -11.09 -2.18 7.61
CA ILE A 88 -10.48 -0.98 7.02
C ILE A 88 -8.95 -1.13 6.91
N GLU A 89 -8.33 -1.98 7.74
CA GLU A 89 -6.91 -2.35 7.61
C GLU A 89 -6.55 -2.97 6.24
N ASP A 90 -7.44 -3.70 5.58
CA ASP A 90 -7.19 -4.35 4.27
C ASP A 90 -7.23 -3.34 3.10
N LEU A 91 -7.78 -2.14 3.33
CA LEU A 91 -7.85 -1.03 2.35
C LEU A 91 -6.85 0.10 2.63
N LEU A 92 -6.19 0.12 3.80
CA LEU A 92 -5.06 1.01 4.09
C LEU A 92 -3.71 0.43 3.64
N TYR A 93 -3.65 -0.85 3.27
CA TYR A 93 -2.40 -1.56 3.00
C TYR A 93 -2.11 -1.84 1.51
N ARG A 94 -2.91 -1.30 0.57
CA ARG A 94 -2.67 -1.53 -0.85
C ARG A 94 -2.35 -0.23 -1.60
N GLY A 95 -1.07 -0.08 -1.88
CA GLY A 95 -0.59 0.71 -3.02
C GLY A 95 0.11 2.00 -2.63
N ASP A 96 1.35 1.90 -2.15
CA ASP A 96 2.49 2.60 -2.80
C ASP A 96 3.84 2.30 -2.12
N SER A 97 3.85 1.84 -0.86
CA SER A 97 5.10 1.68 -0.08
C SER A 97 5.62 0.24 0.05
N LEU A 98 4.77 -0.79 -0.06
CA LEU A 98 5.20 -2.19 0.11
C LEU A 98 5.95 -2.73 -1.12
N ASP A 99 5.41 -2.51 -2.32
CA ASP A 99 6.02 -2.97 -3.57
C ASP A 99 7.37 -2.26 -3.79
N LYS A 100 7.44 -0.95 -3.52
CA LYS A 100 8.69 -0.18 -3.60
C LYS A 100 9.75 -0.69 -2.61
N MET A 101 9.36 -1.13 -1.41
CA MET A 101 10.30 -1.67 -0.43
C MET A 101 10.75 -3.10 -0.76
N SER A 102 9.89 -3.93 -1.35
CA SER A 102 10.26 -5.26 -1.85
C SER A 102 11.26 -5.16 -3.02
N ASP A 103 11.00 -4.30 -3.99
CA ASP A 103 11.87 -4.09 -5.15
C ASP A 103 13.20 -3.43 -4.76
N LEU A 104 13.16 -2.46 -3.83
CA LEU A 104 14.37 -1.86 -3.28
C LEU A 104 15.17 -2.90 -2.47
N SER A 105 14.53 -3.74 -1.67
CA SER A 105 15.24 -4.79 -0.90
C SER A 105 15.83 -5.87 -1.80
N SER A 106 15.11 -6.26 -2.86
CA SER A 106 15.56 -7.23 -3.85
C SER A 106 16.75 -6.70 -4.65
N SER A 107 16.68 -5.45 -5.12
CA SER A 107 17.80 -4.80 -5.82
C SER A 107 19.01 -4.61 -4.92
N LEU A 108 18.85 -4.15 -3.67
CA LEU A 108 19.94 -4.03 -2.70
C LEU A 108 20.61 -5.37 -2.40
N LYS A 109 19.83 -6.45 -2.25
CA LYS A 109 20.36 -7.81 -2.03
C LYS A 109 21.14 -8.29 -3.26
N MET A 110 20.60 -8.09 -4.45
CA MET A 110 21.26 -8.46 -5.70
C MET A 110 22.58 -7.69 -5.91
N ASP A 111 22.56 -6.38 -5.67
CA ASP A 111 23.74 -5.53 -5.76
C ASP A 111 24.79 -5.91 -4.71
N SER A 112 24.38 -6.20 -3.48
CA SER A 112 25.28 -6.67 -2.41
C SER A 112 25.99 -7.96 -2.79
N VAL A 113 25.28 -8.94 -3.36
CA VAL A 113 25.87 -10.19 -3.85
C VAL A 113 26.84 -9.93 -5.01
N LYS A 114 26.49 -9.01 -5.92
CA LYS A 114 27.34 -8.61 -7.04
C LYS A 114 28.63 -7.92 -6.56
N TYR A 115 28.55 -6.99 -5.61
CA TYR A 115 29.72 -6.33 -5.02
C TYR A 115 30.62 -7.33 -4.28
N ARG A 116 30.04 -8.25 -3.50
CA ARG A 116 30.82 -9.32 -2.84
C ARG A 116 31.60 -10.16 -3.85
N LYS A 117 30.96 -10.59 -4.94
CA LYS A 117 31.62 -11.38 -6.00
C LYS A 117 32.71 -10.57 -6.71
N ARG A 118 32.46 -9.29 -7.01
CA ARG A 118 33.46 -8.40 -7.63
C ARG A 118 34.67 -8.22 -6.71
N ALA A 119 34.44 -7.94 -5.42
CA ALA A 119 35.51 -7.79 -4.44
C ALA A 119 36.36 -9.07 -4.33
N GLN A 120 35.73 -10.25 -4.30
CA GLN A 120 36.47 -11.53 -4.28
C GLN A 120 37.33 -11.73 -5.53
N ARG A 121 36.81 -11.44 -6.73
CA ARG A 121 37.58 -11.53 -7.97
C ARG A 121 38.75 -10.55 -7.99
N ILE A 122 38.54 -9.30 -7.56
CA ILE A 122 39.59 -8.30 -7.48
C ILE A 122 40.70 -8.75 -6.52
N ASN A 123 40.34 -9.31 -5.37
CA ASN A 123 41.33 -9.87 -4.43
C ASN A 123 42.12 -11.01 -5.06
N PHE A 124 41.45 -11.91 -5.79
CA PHE A 124 42.10 -13.04 -6.44
C PHE A 124 43.00 -12.60 -7.61
N ASP A 125 42.55 -11.69 -8.45
CA ASP A 125 43.32 -11.13 -9.56
C ASP A 125 44.55 -10.36 -9.05
N ALA A 126 44.39 -9.60 -7.95
CA ALA A 126 45.51 -8.93 -7.28
C ALA A 126 46.53 -9.94 -6.75
N MET A 127 46.05 -11.02 -6.11
CA MET A 127 46.89 -12.11 -5.62
C MET A 127 47.65 -12.79 -6.77
N ILE A 128 46.96 -13.18 -7.85
CA ILE A 128 47.59 -13.78 -9.03
C ILE A 128 48.66 -12.84 -9.60
N ARG A 129 48.35 -11.55 -9.77
CA ARG A 129 49.31 -10.59 -10.33
C ARG A 129 50.60 -10.50 -9.50
N GLN A 130 50.51 -10.59 -8.18
CA GLN A 130 51.69 -10.59 -7.30
C GLN A 130 52.50 -11.89 -7.39
N TYR A 131 51.84 -13.04 -7.37
CA TYR A 131 52.54 -14.34 -7.34
C TYR A 131 52.94 -14.88 -8.72
N ALA A 132 52.35 -14.40 -9.82
CA ALA A 132 52.64 -14.88 -11.16
C ALA A 132 54.11 -14.71 -11.55
N VAL A 133 54.73 -13.58 -11.19
CA VAL A 133 56.15 -13.32 -11.50
C VAL A 133 57.06 -14.26 -10.71
N ILE A 134 56.80 -14.43 -9.41
CA ILE A 134 57.58 -15.30 -8.53
C ILE A 134 57.45 -16.76 -8.99
N GLY A 135 56.22 -17.21 -9.27
CA GLY A 135 55.95 -18.55 -9.77
C GLY A 135 56.59 -18.82 -11.14
N GLY A 136 56.55 -17.84 -12.05
CA GLY A 136 57.19 -17.94 -13.36
C GLY A 136 58.70 -18.10 -13.28
N LEU A 137 59.37 -17.32 -12.43
CA LEU A 137 60.81 -17.45 -12.17
C LEU A 137 61.15 -18.82 -11.57
N GLY A 138 60.39 -19.26 -10.56
CA GLY A 138 60.58 -20.58 -9.95
C GLY A 138 60.44 -21.72 -10.96
N LEU A 139 59.42 -21.66 -11.81
CA LEU A 139 59.17 -22.66 -12.87
C LEU A 139 60.31 -22.64 -13.91
N PHE A 140 60.79 -21.46 -14.30
CA PHE A 140 61.92 -21.32 -15.21
C PHE A 140 63.21 -21.96 -14.65
N PHE A 141 63.53 -21.72 -13.37
CA PHE A 141 64.67 -22.38 -12.72
C PHE A 141 64.50 -23.90 -12.62
N MET A 142 63.30 -24.37 -12.27
CA MET A 142 62.95 -25.80 -12.24
C MET A 142 63.22 -26.47 -13.59
N ILE A 143 62.80 -25.84 -14.69
CA ILE A 143 63.03 -26.33 -16.05
C ILE A 143 64.54 -26.43 -16.35
N ILE A 144 65.32 -25.40 -16.01
CA ILE A 144 66.77 -25.41 -16.23
C ILE A 144 67.44 -26.57 -15.47
N ILE A 145 67.07 -26.77 -14.20
CA ILE A 145 67.62 -27.84 -13.37
C ILE A 145 67.23 -29.21 -13.96
N TYR A 146 65.96 -29.38 -14.36
CA TYR A 146 65.49 -30.62 -14.98
C TYR A 146 66.27 -30.96 -16.24
N PHE A 147 66.46 -29.99 -17.15
CA PHE A 147 67.26 -30.19 -18.36
C PHE A 147 68.75 -30.46 -18.07
N ARG A 148 69.30 -29.86 -17.01
CA ARG A 148 70.68 -30.10 -16.59
C ARG A 148 70.87 -31.51 -16.03
N TYR A 149 69.88 -32.06 -15.32
CA TYR A 149 69.97 -33.39 -14.71
C TYR A 149 69.67 -34.52 -15.70
N LEU A 150 68.82 -34.25 -16.71
CA LEU A 150 68.47 -35.22 -17.75
C LEU A 150 69.55 -35.35 -18.85
N ARG A 151 70.52 -34.43 -18.90
CA ARG A 151 71.66 -34.45 -19.81
C ARG A 151 72.94 -34.83 -19.09
#